data_AF-A0A4V2YDC9-F1
#
_entry.id   AF-A0A4V2YDC9-F1
#
_cell.length_a   1.000
_cell.length_b   1.000
_cell.length_c   1.000
_cell.angle_alpha   90.00
_cell.angle_beta   90.00
_cell.angle_gamma   90.00
#
_symmetry.space_group_name_H-M   'P 1'
#
loop_
_entity.id
_entity.type
_entity.pdbx_description
1 polymer ?
#
loop_
_entity_poly.entity_id
_entity_poly.type
_entity_poly.pdbx_seq_one_letter_code
_entity_poly.pdbx_strand_id
1 'polypeptide(L)'
;MFRSPSSSKAPTAPTGSTAPATSRRPRRPRRTAVLVAAVAAAASLTVPAVPAIARTLASVPAPGPPPAKQPVATGYGGAVSTVDPYASRIALDVLKDGGNAMDAAVAAGAALGVTEPFVAAIGGGGYMTYYDAKTRRVHAVDGREFAPRRMKADTFVDPATGKAIPFDQAVTSGLGVGVPGTLAQWDLALRRFGSRDLDDLLRPSIKLADRGFVVDQEFRDQTLVNEARFRDIVPTRKLFLPDGKPPEVGATFRNPDLADTYRELAKRGTKWFYEGRLGEEVARTVAKPPVDHAATRIVRPGLMEARDLAAYRALMRKATHVSYRGTDVYGMPPSSSGGSTVGEALSILSNFRLDRRDPVTALHYYLEASKLAYADRGRYLGDADKVDVPLEEILSSGFARERACLIKPDEAAAAPVPPGSPDGSYEPCVPPGTQTRALAFEGPQTTHLNVADKWGNVVAYTISIEQFGGSALTVPGRGFLLNNELTDFSLQPPPPGAFGSGG
;
A
#
# COMPACT_ATOMS: atom_id res chain seq x y z
N MET A 1 -9.67 47.75 42.14
CA MET A 1 -10.69 48.70 41.63
C MET A 1 -11.58 47.99 40.61
N PHE A 2 -12.89 47.92 40.91
CA PHE A 2 -14.06 47.47 40.13
C PHE A 2 -14.04 46.11 39.38
N ARG A 3 -15.05 45.24 39.41
CA ARG A 3 -16.14 44.85 40.34
C ARG A 3 -16.74 43.57 39.71
N SER A 4 -16.83 42.49 40.48
CA SER A 4 -17.80 41.37 40.51
C SER A 4 -19.21 41.59 39.91
N PRO A 5 -20.13 40.57 39.86
CA PRO A 5 -19.95 39.09 39.80
C PRO A 5 -21.07 38.29 39.03
N SER A 6 -20.92 36.95 38.96
CA SER A 6 -21.95 35.87 39.10
C SER A 6 -23.11 35.78 38.06
N SER A 7 -23.83 34.68 37.83
CA SER A 7 -23.76 33.23 38.14
C SER A 7 -24.96 32.53 37.45
N SER A 8 -24.76 31.26 37.06
CA SER A 8 -25.65 30.09 37.13
C SER A 8 -27.08 30.03 36.53
N LYS A 9 -27.36 28.79 36.05
CA LYS A 9 -28.60 27.97 36.13
C LYS A 9 -29.46 27.77 34.87
N ALA A 10 -29.44 26.52 34.39
CA ALA A 10 -30.57 25.77 33.82
C ALA A 10 -31.67 25.57 34.92
N PRO A 11 -32.94 25.11 34.68
CA PRO A 11 -33.32 23.96 33.85
C PRO A 11 -34.78 23.91 33.27
N THR A 12 -35.19 22.71 32.83
CA THR A 12 -36.55 22.08 32.79
C THR A 12 -37.53 22.26 31.60
N ALA A 13 -38.09 21.11 31.18
CA ALA A 13 -39.19 20.86 30.22
C ALA A 13 -40.57 21.31 30.74
N PRO A 14 -41.68 21.25 29.94
CA PRO A 14 -42.59 20.09 30.02
C PRO A 14 -43.51 19.75 28.79
N THR A 15 -43.97 18.48 28.75
CA THR A 15 -45.29 17.85 28.41
C THR A 15 -46.26 18.29 27.28
N GLY A 16 -46.89 17.29 26.62
CA GLY A 16 -48.29 17.30 26.10
C GLY A 16 -48.49 16.61 24.74
N SER A 17 -48.82 15.31 24.65
CA SER A 17 -50.15 14.66 24.52
C SER A 17 -51.04 15.10 23.34
N THR A 18 -51.33 14.19 22.38
CA THR A 18 -52.69 13.70 22.02
C THR A 18 -52.66 12.76 20.80
N ALA A 19 -53.34 11.62 20.93
CA ALA A 19 -53.85 10.78 19.82
C ALA A 19 -55.37 11.02 19.70
N PRO A 20 -56.05 10.53 18.64
CA PRO A 20 -56.64 9.18 18.76
C PRO A 20 -56.71 8.35 17.46
N ALA A 21 -57.04 7.08 17.67
CA ALA A 21 -57.16 5.97 16.73
C ALA A 21 -58.54 5.88 16.03
N THR A 22 -58.61 5.13 14.92
CA THR A 22 -59.70 4.20 14.51
C THR A 22 -59.15 3.34 13.35
N SER A 23 -59.12 2.00 13.30
CA SER A 23 -60.05 0.88 13.56
C SER A 23 -60.49 0.17 12.25
N ARG A 24 -60.05 -1.11 12.10
CA ARG A 24 -60.75 -2.31 11.53
C ARG A 24 -61.14 -2.28 10.02
N ARG A 25 -61.15 -3.35 9.21
CA ARG A 25 -60.99 -4.83 9.31
C ARG A 25 -60.88 -5.40 7.85
N PRO A 26 -60.59 -6.70 7.64
CA PRO A 26 -60.22 -7.31 6.35
C PRO A 26 -61.39 -8.02 5.62
N ARG A 27 -61.24 -8.32 4.32
CA ARG A 27 -62.08 -9.30 3.58
C ARG A 27 -61.34 -10.00 2.41
N ARG A 28 -61.24 -11.33 2.51
CA ARG A 28 -61.32 -12.36 1.44
C ARG A 28 -62.61 -13.19 1.76
N PRO A 29 -63.07 -14.23 1.01
CA PRO A 29 -62.83 -14.73 -0.36
C PRO A 29 -64.15 -15.09 -1.11
N ARG A 30 -64.09 -15.73 -2.30
CA ARG A 30 -65.02 -16.73 -2.95
C ARG A 30 -64.52 -16.93 -4.40
N ARG A 31 -64.15 -18.08 -4.99
CA ARG A 31 -64.60 -19.49 -5.12
C ARG A 31 -65.98 -19.71 -5.77
N THR A 32 -65.95 -20.24 -7.01
CA THR A 32 -66.82 -21.27 -7.68
C THR A 32 -66.34 -21.36 -9.16
N ALA A 33 -65.84 -22.44 -9.78
CA ALA A 33 -66.15 -23.89 -9.88
C ALA A 33 -67.36 -24.24 -10.79
N VAL A 34 -67.12 -25.19 -11.72
CA VAL A 34 -68.00 -26.18 -12.44
C VAL A 34 -67.58 -26.27 -13.94
N LEU A 35 -66.88 -27.31 -14.47
CA LEU A 35 -67.25 -28.69 -14.91
C LEU A 35 -68.28 -28.72 -16.08
N VAL A 36 -68.08 -29.39 -17.23
CA VAL A 36 -68.24 -30.84 -17.60
C VAL A 36 -67.90 -30.97 -19.12
N ALA A 37 -66.96 -31.78 -19.64
CA ALA A 37 -66.89 -33.22 -20.01
C ALA A 37 -67.39 -33.64 -21.44
N ALA A 38 -66.65 -34.62 -22.04
CA ALA A 38 -66.92 -35.56 -23.18
C ALA A 38 -65.80 -35.49 -24.27
N VAL A 39 -64.84 -36.41 -24.46
CA VAL A 39 -64.81 -37.87 -24.80
C VAL A 39 -65.26 -38.19 -26.24
N ALA A 40 -64.30 -38.47 -27.15
CA ALA A 40 -64.12 -39.73 -27.90
C ALA A 40 -63.44 -39.61 -29.30
N ALA A 41 -62.36 -40.39 -29.45
CA ALA A 41 -62.03 -41.29 -30.59
C ALA A 41 -61.26 -40.83 -31.85
N ALA A 42 -60.36 -41.76 -32.24
CA ALA A 42 -59.68 -42.01 -33.53
C ALA A 42 -58.45 -41.13 -33.87
N ALA A 43 -57.22 -41.57 -33.59
CA ALA A 43 -56.42 -42.61 -34.27
C ALA A 43 -55.53 -42.05 -35.41
N SER A 44 -54.22 -42.09 -35.12
CA SER A 44 -53.12 -42.32 -36.06
C SER A 44 -52.73 -41.19 -37.02
N LEU A 45 -51.63 -40.49 -36.71
CA LEU A 45 -50.46 -40.35 -37.59
C LEU A 45 -49.29 -39.69 -36.83
N THR A 46 -48.11 -40.23 -37.06
CA THR A 46 -46.91 -40.23 -36.24
C THR A 46 -46.02 -38.99 -36.39
N VAL A 47 -45.59 -38.38 -35.28
CA VAL A 47 -44.35 -37.60 -35.17
C VAL A 47 -43.74 -37.92 -33.79
N PRO A 48 -42.45 -38.27 -33.68
CA PRO A 48 -41.87 -38.73 -32.42
C PRO A 48 -41.77 -37.57 -31.43
N ALA A 49 -42.53 -37.66 -30.34
CA ALA A 49 -42.38 -36.74 -29.21
C ALA A 49 -41.11 -37.13 -28.44
N VAL A 50 -40.17 -36.19 -28.44
CA VAL A 50 -38.95 -36.11 -27.65
C VAL A 50 -39.15 -36.73 -26.24
N PRO A 51 -38.35 -37.69 -25.78
CA PRO A 51 -38.35 -38.06 -24.38
C PRO A 51 -37.93 -36.81 -23.60
N ALA A 52 -38.80 -36.37 -22.69
CA ALA A 52 -38.51 -35.32 -21.75
C ALA A 52 -37.22 -35.68 -20.99
N ILE A 53 -36.09 -35.13 -21.43
CA ILE A 53 -34.89 -35.04 -20.62
C ILE A 53 -35.29 -34.06 -19.51
N ALA A 54 -35.80 -34.60 -18.42
CA ALA A 54 -35.72 -33.95 -17.13
C ALA A 54 -34.24 -33.61 -16.95
N ARG A 55 -33.89 -32.34 -17.20
CA ARG A 55 -32.60 -31.79 -16.79
C ARG A 55 -32.57 -31.98 -15.29
N THR A 56 -31.89 -33.03 -14.84
CA THR A 56 -31.20 -33.01 -13.57
C THR A 56 -30.33 -31.76 -13.62
N LEU A 57 -30.83 -30.66 -13.06
CA LEU A 57 -29.98 -29.63 -12.53
C LEU A 57 -29.12 -30.37 -11.52
N ALA A 58 -27.95 -30.83 -11.96
CA ALA A 58 -26.91 -31.23 -11.05
C ALA A 58 -26.74 -30.00 -10.16
N SER A 59 -27.17 -30.12 -8.91
CA SER A 59 -26.90 -29.11 -7.90
C SER A 59 -25.40 -28.88 -7.95
N VAL A 60 -25.00 -27.72 -8.46
CA VAL A 60 -23.61 -27.29 -8.35
C VAL A 60 -23.31 -27.38 -6.86
N PRO A 61 -22.36 -28.23 -6.43
CA PRO A 61 -22.07 -28.39 -5.02
C PRO A 61 -21.81 -26.99 -4.47
N ALA A 62 -22.48 -26.63 -3.38
CA ALA A 62 -22.13 -25.42 -2.67
C ALA A 62 -20.61 -25.42 -2.48
N PRO A 63 -19.90 -24.32 -2.80
CA PRO A 63 -18.46 -24.28 -2.63
C PRO A 63 -18.15 -24.72 -1.21
N GLY A 64 -17.34 -25.79 -1.09
CA GLY A 64 -16.94 -26.30 0.20
C GLY A 64 -16.29 -25.19 1.03
N PRO A 65 -16.27 -25.33 2.37
CA PRO A 65 -15.54 -24.38 3.21
C PRO A 65 -14.12 -24.22 2.65
N PRO A 66 -13.59 -22.97 2.59
CA PRO A 66 -12.26 -22.74 2.07
C PRO A 66 -11.26 -23.64 2.80
N PRO A 67 -10.29 -24.23 2.10
CA PRO A 67 -9.30 -25.09 2.73
C PRO A 67 -8.64 -24.34 3.89
N ALA A 68 -8.39 -25.05 4.99
CA ALA A 68 -7.75 -24.47 6.17
C ALA A 68 -6.42 -23.83 5.73
N LYS A 69 -6.22 -22.55 6.08
CA LYS A 69 -4.97 -21.84 5.79
C LYS A 69 -3.81 -22.61 6.41
N GLN A 70 -2.91 -23.13 5.58
CA GLN A 70 -1.66 -23.73 6.04
C GLN A 70 -0.59 -22.64 6.10
N PRO A 71 0.01 -22.38 7.26
CA PRO A 71 0.94 -21.26 7.42
C PRO A 71 2.32 -21.54 6.81
N VAL A 72 2.62 -22.79 6.45
CA VAL A 72 3.94 -23.21 5.97
C VAL A 72 3.77 -24.08 4.73
N ALA A 73 4.44 -23.68 3.65
CA ALA A 73 4.69 -24.52 2.48
C ALA A 73 6.17 -24.91 2.45
N THR A 74 6.47 -26.17 2.11
CA THR A 74 7.85 -26.67 2.00
C THR A 74 8.10 -27.23 0.60
N GLY A 75 9.34 -27.12 0.14
CA GLY A 75 9.73 -27.53 -1.20
C GLY A 75 11.22 -27.34 -1.44
N TYR A 76 11.65 -27.54 -2.68
CA TYR A 76 13.02 -27.32 -3.13
C TYR A 76 13.03 -26.52 -4.44
N GLY A 77 14.18 -25.94 -4.78
CA GLY A 77 14.36 -25.17 -6.02
C GLY A 77 13.99 -23.68 -5.92
N GLY A 78 13.28 -23.28 -4.87
CA GLY A 78 12.96 -21.89 -4.56
C GLY A 78 11.70 -21.77 -3.71
N ALA A 79 11.43 -20.57 -3.22
CA ALA A 79 10.25 -20.24 -2.43
C ALA A 79 9.75 -18.84 -2.80
N VAL A 80 8.44 -18.66 -2.76
CA VAL A 80 7.77 -17.37 -3.01
C VAL A 80 6.73 -17.16 -1.94
N SER A 81 6.69 -15.95 -1.40
CA SER A 81 5.63 -15.47 -0.51
C SER A 81 5.15 -14.12 -1.03
N THR A 82 3.88 -14.04 -1.42
CA THR A 82 3.21 -12.79 -1.81
C THR A 82 1.80 -12.80 -1.21
N VAL A 83 1.11 -11.67 -1.23
CA VAL A 83 -0.29 -11.59 -0.79
C VAL A 83 -1.27 -12.29 -1.75
N ASP A 84 -0.92 -12.39 -3.05
CA ASP A 84 -1.82 -12.86 -4.10
C ASP A 84 -1.38 -14.22 -4.71
N PRO A 85 -2.32 -15.17 -4.90
CA PRO A 85 -1.99 -16.48 -5.45
C PRO A 85 -1.56 -16.44 -6.93
N TYR A 86 -2.03 -15.49 -7.75
CA TYR A 86 -1.58 -15.35 -9.14
C TYR A 86 -0.14 -14.84 -9.22
N ALA A 87 0.21 -13.83 -8.41
CA ALA A 87 1.57 -13.32 -8.30
C ALA A 87 2.54 -14.40 -7.80
N SER A 88 2.13 -15.14 -6.76
CA SER A 88 2.90 -16.28 -6.25
C SER A 88 3.15 -17.33 -7.34
N ARG A 89 2.12 -17.66 -8.12
CA ARG A 89 2.24 -18.65 -9.21
C ARG A 89 3.14 -18.16 -10.33
N ILE A 90 3.01 -16.91 -10.76
CA ILE A 90 3.85 -16.31 -11.81
C ILE A 90 5.32 -16.33 -11.40
N ALA A 91 5.65 -15.91 -10.17
CA ALA A 91 7.03 -15.97 -9.68
C ALA A 91 7.56 -17.42 -9.58
N LEU A 92 6.75 -18.36 -9.10
CA LEU A 92 7.13 -19.77 -9.07
C LEU A 92 7.41 -20.33 -10.47
N ASP A 93 6.62 -19.95 -11.47
CA ASP A 93 6.82 -20.39 -12.84
C ASP A 93 8.10 -19.78 -13.43
N VAL A 94 8.41 -18.51 -13.13
CA VAL A 94 9.71 -17.90 -13.49
C VAL A 94 10.89 -18.66 -12.88
N LEU A 95 10.80 -19.05 -11.60
CA LEU A 95 11.85 -19.86 -10.94
C LEU A 95 12.00 -21.25 -11.58
N LYS A 96 10.88 -21.92 -11.92
CA LYS A 96 10.89 -23.23 -12.59
C LYS A 96 11.51 -23.14 -13.98
N ASP A 97 11.23 -22.08 -14.71
CA ASP A 97 11.76 -21.81 -16.03
C ASP A 97 13.21 -21.29 -15.99
N GLY A 98 13.83 -21.27 -14.81
CA GLY A 98 15.25 -20.99 -14.62
C GLY A 98 15.61 -19.52 -14.44
N GLY A 99 14.63 -18.64 -14.23
CA GLY A 99 14.88 -17.30 -13.69
C GLY A 99 15.35 -17.36 -12.24
N ASN A 100 16.01 -16.29 -11.78
CA ASN A 100 16.50 -16.18 -10.41
C ASN A 100 15.53 -15.42 -9.49
N ALA A 101 15.93 -15.24 -8.22
CA ALA A 101 15.07 -14.58 -7.23
C ALA A 101 14.67 -13.15 -7.64
N MET A 102 15.57 -12.42 -8.31
CA MET A 102 15.29 -11.06 -8.79
C MET A 102 14.30 -11.05 -9.96
N ASP A 103 14.48 -11.95 -10.92
CA ASP A 103 13.57 -12.11 -12.06
C ASP A 103 12.15 -12.42 -11.58
N ALA A 104 12.02 -13.39 -10.67
CA ALA A 104 10.75 -13.80 -10.09
C ALA A 104 10.13 -12.70 -9.21
N ALA A 105 10.93 -11.93 -8.47
CA ALA A 105 10.44 -10.79 -7.70
C ALA A 105 9.85 -9.68 -8.59
N VAL A 106 10.51 -9.35 -9.70
CA VAL A 106 10.00 -8.37 -10.68
C VAL A 106 8.73 -8.87 -11.36
N ALA A 107 8.68 -10.15 -11.76
CA ALA A 107 7.48 -10.74 -12.35
C ALA A 107 6.29 -10.75 -11.37
N ALA A 108 6.52 -11.09 -10.09
CA ALA A 108 5.51 -10.97 -9.05
C ALA A 108 5.08 -9.52 -8.82
N GLY A 109 6.00 -8.57 -8.78
CA GLY A 109 5.68 -7.14 -8.65
C GLY A 109 4.77 -6.64 -9.79
N ALA A 110 5.04 -7.06 -11.03
CA ALA A 110 4.17 -6.76 -12.17
C ALA A 110 2.80 -7.45 -12.08
N ALA A 111 2.75 -8.68 -11.56
CA ALA A 111 1.47 -9.39 -11.35
C ALA A 111 0.63 -8.74 -10.25
N LEU A 112 1.24 -8.31 -9.14
CA LEU A 112 0.59 -7.53 -8.09
C LEU A 112 0.09 -6.19 -8.63
N GLY A 113 0.80 -5.59 -9.59
CA GLY A 113 0.31 -4.45 -10.37
C GLY A 113 -1.05 -4.64 -11.04
N VAL A 114 -1.43 -5.90 -11.30
CA VAL A 114 -2.71 -6.28 -11.92
C VAL A 114 -3.74 -6.66 -10.86
N THR A 115 -3.38 -7.51 -9.90
CA THR A 115 -4.31 -8.10 -8.92
C THR A 115 -4.49 -7.28 -7.66
N GLU A 116 -3.49 -6.48 -7.29
CA GLU A 116 -3.45 -5.60 -6.11
C GLU A 116 -3.18 -4.13 -6.51
N PRO A 117 -3.92 -3.56 -7.48
CA PRO A 117 -3.59 -2.27 -8.08
C PRO A 117 -3.70 -1.08 -7.10
N PHE A 118 -4.31 -1.29 -5.93
CA PHE A 118 -4.49 -0.27 -4.90
C PHE A 118 -3.25 -0.04 -4.05
N VAL A 119 -2.25 -0.92 -4.11
CA VAL A 119 -0.99 -0.81 -3.35
C VAL A 119 0.22 -1.05 -4.23
N ALA A 120 0.12 -1.87 -5.28
CA ALA A 120 1.19 -2.11 -6.21
C ALA A 120 0.82 -1.55 -7.58
N ALA A 121 1.60 -0.60 -8.10
CA ALA A 121 1.45 -0.16 -9.48
C ALA A 121 2.78 0.39 -10.01
N ILE A 122 2.94 0.38 -11.34
CA ILE A 122 4.05 1.07 -12.01
C ILE A 122 3.99 2.61 -11.84
N GLY A 123 2.88 3.11 -11.30
CA GLY A 123 2.70 4.52 -10.92
C GLY A 123 3.18 4.84 -9.50
N GLY A 124 3.85 3.92 -8.80
CA GLY A 124 4.45 4.15 -7.48
C GLY A 124 5.95 3.90 -7.43
N GLY A 125 6.40 3.40 -6.29
CA GLY A 125 7.80 3.14 -5.98
C GLY A 125 7.95 2.02 -4.97
N GLY A 126 9.15 1.81 -4.48
CA GLY A 126 9.39 0.78 -3.49
C GLY A 126 10.85 0.54 -3.17
N TYR A 127 11.09 -0.51 -2.40
CA TYR A 127 12.41 -0.84 -1.88
C TYR A 127 12.68 -2.34 -1.93
N MET A 128 13.83 -2.73 -2.47
CA MET A 128 14.28 -4.12 -2.49
C MET A 128 15.51 -4.29 -1.62
N THR A 129 15.46 -5.22 -0.66
CA THR A 129 16.64 -5.76 0.02
C THR A 129 17.00 -7.09 -0.64
N TYR A 130 18.23 -7.23 -1.13
CA TYR A 130 18.69 -8.39 -1.89
C TYR A 130 19.92 -9.03 -1.26
N TYR A 131 19.81 -10.29 -0.88
CA TYR A 131 20.95 -11.13 -0.50
C TYR A 131 21.50 -11.84 -1.74
N ASP A 132 22.74 -11.50 -2.11
CA ASP A 132 23.52 -12.19 -3.13
C ASP A 132 24.28 -13.35 -2.48
N ALA A 133 23.88 -14.59 -2.76
CA ALA A 133 24.50 -15.77 -2.18
C ALA A 133 25.93 -16.01 -2.68
N LYS A 134 26.26 -15.55 -3.90
CA LYS A 134 27.59 -15.72 -4.49
C LYS A 134 28.62 -14.86 -3.77
N THR A 135 28.26 -13.60 -3.47
CA THR A 135 29.17 -12.67 -2.78
C THR A 135 28.95 -12.62 -1.27
N ARG A 136 27.85 -13.21 -0.78
CA ARG A 136 27.38 -13.16 0.62
C ARG A 136 27.18 -11.72 1.11
N ARG A 137 26.65 -10.87 0.25
CA ARG A 137 26.40 -9.45 0.54
C ARG A 137 24.92 -9.13 0.43
N VAL A 138 24.48 -8.19 1.26
CA VAL A 138 23.14 -7.62 1.19
C VAL A 138 23.21 -6.25 0.51
N HIS A 139 22.35 -6.06 -0.48
CA HIS A 139 22.22 -4.85 -1.26
C HIS A 139 20.84 -4.24 -1.05
N ALA A 140 20.74 -2.91 -1.16
CA ALA A 140 19.47 -2.20 -1.18
C ALA A 140 19.28 -1.55 -2.56
N VAL A 141 18.13 -1.77 -3.19
CA VAL A 141 17.72 -1.08 -4.43
C VAL A 141 16.57 -0.15 -4.09
N ASP A 142 16.86 1.15 -4.13
CA ASP A 142 15.92 2.21 -3.81
C ASP A 142 15.22 2.69 -5.10
N GLY A 143 13.92 2.44 -5.13
CA GLY A 143 12.99 2.89 -6.17
C GLY A 143 11.93 3.83 -5.62
N ARG A 144 12.20 4.52 -4.51
CA ARG A 144 11.29 5.49 -3.91
C ARG A 144 11.02 6.64 -4.87
N GLU A 145 9.81 7.15 -4.85
CA GLU A 145 9.40 8.31 -5.63
C GLU A 145 10.14 9.57 -5.20
N PHE A 146 10.41 10.45 -6.17
CA PHE A 146 11.02 11.75 -5.90
C PHE A 146 10.03 12.88 -6.04
N ALA A 147 10.22 13.92 -5.23
CA ALA A 147 9.53 15.18 -5.40
C ALA A 147 9.92 15.82 -6.74
N PRO A 148 8.95 16.34 -7.53
CA PRO A 148 9.26 17.16 -8.70
C PRO A 148 10.16 18.34 -8.33
N ARG A 149 11.02 18.79 -9.24
CA ARG A 149 11.98 19.89 -8.97
C ARG A 149 11.31 21.19 -8.52
N ARG A 150 10.04 21.39 -8.87
CA ARG A 150 9.25 22.57 -8.50
C ARG A 150 8.65 22.49 -7.09
N MET A 151 8.72 21.34 -6.44
CA MET A 151 8.27 21.15 -5.07
C MET A 151 9.11 22.03 -4.12
N LYS A 152 8.42 22.71 -3.22
CA LYS A 152 8.97 23.53 -2.15
C LYS A 152 8.40 23.09 -0.80
N ALA A 153 9.07 23.45 0.29
CA ALA A 153 8.65 23.11 1.65
C ALA A 153 7.24 23.63 2.03
N ASP A 154 6.75 24.67 1.35
CA ASP A 154 5.43 25.27 1.56
C ASP A 154 4.39 24.84 0.51
N THR A 155 4.69 23.84 -0.33
CA THR A 155 3.78 23.43 -1.44
C THR A 155 2.42 22.95 -0.95
N PHE A 156 2.38 22.32 0.22
CA PHE A 156 1.15 21.85 0.85
C PHE A 156 0.50 22.89 1.77
N VAL A 157 0.98 24.14 1.77
CA VAL A 157 0.37 25.24 2.53
C VAL A 157 -0.59 25.99 1.62
N ASP A 158 -1.81 26.21 2.10
CA ASP A 158 -2.77 27.05 1.40
C ASP A 158 -2.31 28.52 1.50
N PRO A 159 -2.00 29.18 0.37
CA PRO A 159 -1.47 30.54 0.39
C PRO A 159 -2.47 31.57 0.91
N ALA A 160 -3.78 31.29 0.88
CA ALA A 160 -4.80 32.18 1.39
C ALA A 160 -4.92 32.11 2.92
N THR A 161 -4.60 30.97 3.52
CA THR A 161 -4.77 30.76 4.98
C THR A 161 -3.46 30.65 5.75
N GLY A 162 -2.34 30.37 5.08
CA GLY A 162 -1.04 30.08 5.70
C GLY A 162 -0.99 28.73 6.45
N LYS A 163 -2.03 27.91 6.35
CA LYS A 163 -2.14 26.59 6.99
C LYS A 163 -1.97 25.47 5.97
N ALA A 164 -1.52 24.30 6.43
CA ALA A 164 -1.55 23.08 5.64
C ALA A 164 -2.93 22.84 5.00
N ILE A 165 -2.93 22.40 3.74
CA ILE A 165 -4.15 21.98 3.07
C ILE A 165 -4.76 20.76 3.79
N PRO A 166 -6.08 20.56 3.70
CA PRO A 166 -6.72 19.35 4.20
C PRO A 166 -6.08 18.09 3.60
N PHE A 167 -5.86 17.06 4.44
CA PHE A 167 -5.16 15.84 4.02
C PHE A 167 -5.83 15.14 2.84
N ASP A 168 -7.17 15.13 2.79
CA ASP A 168 -7.93 14.57 1.67
C ASP A 168 -7.66 15.28 0.33
N GLN A 169 -7.36 16.58 0.37
CA GLN A 169 -6.93 17.38 -0.79
C GLN A 169 -5.45 17.21 -1.15
N ALA A 170 -4.63 16.70 -0.22
CA ALA A 170 -3.25 16.32 -0.51
C ALA A 170 -3.21 14.92 -1.15
N VAL A 171 -3.94 13.96 -0.56
CA VAL A 171 -4.02 12.56 -1.00
C VAL A 171 -4.69 12.44 -2.36
N THR A 172 -5.92 12.96 -2.54
CA THR A 172 -6.62 12.87 -3.84
C THR A 172 -6.27 14.05 -4.72
N SER A 173 -5.03 14.10 -5.19
CA SER A 173 -4.53 15.20 -5.99
C SER A 173 -3.37 14.81 -6.88
N GLY A 174 -3.10 15.63 -7.90
CA GLY A 174 -1.82 15.59 -8.60
C GLY A 174 -0.67 16.11 -7.71
N LEU A 175 -0.98 16.96 -6.73
CA LEU A 175 0.01 17.58 -5.83
C LEU A 175 0.73 16.55 -4.96
N GLY A 176 0.04 15.50 -4.55
CA GLY A 176 0.60 14.38 -3.80
C GLY A 176 1.44 13.41 -4.63
N VAL A 177 1.39 13.48 -5.98
CA VAL A 177 2.03 12.49 -6.85
C VAL A 177 3.54 12.74 -6.96
N GLY A 178 4.33 11.80 -6.46
CA GLY A 178 5.77 11.73 -6.67
C GLY A 178 6.13 11.07 -7.99
N VAL A 179 7.34 11.33 -8.50
CA VAL A 179 7.83 10.73 -9.76
C VAL A 179 7.94 9.20 -9.58
N PRO A 180 7.17 8.38 -10.34
CA PRO A 180 7.14 6.94 -10.11
C PRO A 180 8.49 6.25 -10.36
N GLY A 181 8.91 5.45 -9.39
CA GLY A 181 10.22 4.79 -9.37
C GLY A 181 10.23 3.31 -9.73
N THR A 182 9.09 2.62 -9.67
CA THR A 182 8.99 1.16 -9.83
C THR A 182 9.70 0.62 -11.08
N LEU A 183 9.48 1.24 -12.25
CA LEU A 183 10.06 0.74 -13.50
C LEU A 183 11.59 0.91 -13.56
N ALA A 184 12.11 2.05 -13.10
CA ALA A 184 13.55 2.28 -13.01
C ALA A 184 14.20 1.38 -11.95
N GLN A 185 13.49 1.06 -10.87
CA GLN A 185 13.94 0.07 -9.87
C GLN A 185 14.07 -1.32 -10.49
N TRP A 186 13.05 -1.78 -11.21
CA TRP A 186 13.08 -3.07 -11.90
C TRP A 186 14.21 -3.13 -12.92
N ASP A 187 14.35 -2.10 -13.76
CA ASP A 187 15.43 -2.01 -14.74
C ASP A 187 16.83 -2.04 -14.10
N LEU A 188 17.04 -1.27 -13.01
CA LEU A 188 18.30 -1.32 -12.26
C LEU A 188 18.55 -2.70 -11.63
N ALA A 189 17.53 -3.27 -10.99
CA ALA A 189 17.64 -4.54 -10.28
C ALA A 189 17.90 -5.71 -11.25
N LEU A 190 17.21 -5.76 -12.40
CA LEU A 190 17.43 -6.77 -13.43
C LEU A 190 18.82 -6.63 -14.06
N ARG A 191 19.28 -5.41 -14.38
CA ARG A 191 20.66 -5.21 -14.90
C ARG A 191 21.74 -5.66 -13.93
N ARG A 192 21.51 -5.57 -12.62
CA ARG A 192 22.50 -5.89 -11.58
C ARG A 192 22.46 -7.34 -11.15
N PHE A 193 21.25 -7.89 -11.02
CA PHE A 193 21.01 -9.15 -10.34
C PHE A 193 20.07 -10.09 -11.11
N GLY A 194 19.39 -9.62 -12.15
CA GLY A 194 18.51 -10.44 -12.98
C GLY A 194 19.26 -11.32 -13.98
N SER A 195 18.53 -12.27 -14.54
CA SER A 195 18.97 -13.14 -15.63
C SER A 195 18.02 -13.15 -16.83
N ARG A 196 16.91 -12.40 -16.73
CA ARG A 196 15.88 -12.27 -17.77
C ARG A 196 15.64 -10.82 -18.14
N ASP A 197 15.21 -10.60 -19.38
CA ASP A 197 14.79 -9.29 -19.85
C ASP A 197 13.40 -8.94 -19.29
N LEU A 198 13.15 -7.65 -19.10
CA LEU A 198 11.88 -7.16 -18.56
C LEU A 198 10.68 -7.57 -19.42
N ASP A 199 10.86 -7.69 -20.75
CA ASP A 199 9.78 -8.03 -21.66
C ASP A 199 9.21 -9.41 -21.36
N ASP A 200 10.09 -10.41 -21.14
CA ASP A 200 9.73 -11.77 -20.77
C ASP A 200 9.01 -11.82 -19.42
N LEU A 201 9.48 -11.03 -18.45
CA LEU A 201 8.90 -10.97 -17.10
C LEU A 201 7.53 -10.28 -17.05
N LEU A 202 7.21 -9.41 -18.03
CA LEU A 202 5.90 -8.78 -18.15
C LEU A 202 4.86 -9.67 -18.86
N ARG A 203 5.28 -10.65 -19.69
CA ARG A 203 4.34 -11.50 -20.46
C ARG A 203 3.26 -12.20 -19.62
N PRO A 204 3.56 -12.78 -18.45
CA PRO A 204 2.54 -13.42 -17.62
C PRO A 204 1.51 -12.40 -17.13
N SER A 205 1.94 -11.22 -16.69
CA SER A 205 1.07 -10.15 -16.19
C SER A 205 0.24 -9.51 -17.30
N ILE A 206 0.77 -9.40 -18.53
CA ILE A 206 -0.01 -9.02 -19.72
C ILE A 206 -1.19 -9.98 -19.90
N LYS A 207 -0.92 -11.29 -19.90
CA LYS A 207 -1.97 -12.32 -20.05
C LYS A 207 -2.98 -12.26 -18.91
N LEU A 208 -2.52 -12.02 -17.67
CA LEU A 208 -3.38 -11.90 -16.49
C LEU A 208 -4.30 -10.68 -16.60
N ALA A 209 -3.78 -9.53 -17.00
CA ALA A 209 -4.55 -8.30 -17.17
C ALA A 209 -5.59 -8.41 -18.31
N ASP A 210 -5.25 -9.07 -19.42
CA ASP A 210 -6.17 -9.31 -20.54
C ASP A 210 -7.30 -10.28 -20.19
N ARG A 211 -6.94 -11.46 -19.65
CA ARG A 211 -7.90 -12.55 -19.39
C ARG A 211 -8.72 -12.25 -18.14
N GLY A 212 -8.12 -11.54 -17.21
CA GLY A 212 -8.67 -11.18 -15.92
C GLY A 212 -8.36 -12.22 -14.84
N PHE A 213 -8.66 -11.81 -13.62
CA PHE A 213 -8.56 -12.62 -12.40
C PHE A 213 -9.89 -12.58 -11.63
N VAL A 214 -10.04 -13.49 -10.68
CA VAL A 214 -11.25 -13.56 -9.84
C VAL A 214 -11.14 -12.51 -8.74
N VAL A 215 -12.13 -11.63 -8.65
CA VAL A 215 -12.25 -10.64 -7.58
C VAL A 215 -12.48 -11.37 -6.26
N ASP A 216 -11.61 -11.14 -5.28
CA ASP A 216 -11.78 -11.63 -3.92
C ASP A 216 -12.35 -10.54 -3.00
N GLN A 217 -12.45 -10.87 -1.71
CA GLN A 217 -13.02 -9.95 -0.73
C GLN A 217 -12.12 -8.73 -0.49
N GLU A 218 -10.79 -8.90 -0.50
CA GLU A 218 -9.85 -7.81 -0.27
C GLU A 218 -9.91 -6.78 -1.40
N PHE A 219 -9.91 -7.23 -2.66
CA PHE A 219 -10.09 -6.35 -3.82
C PHE A 219 -11.40 -5.55 -3.74
N ARG A 220 -12.50 -6.22 -3.37
CA ARG A 220 -13.81 -5.57 -3.18
C ARG A 220 -13.75 -4.51 -2.08
N ASP A 221 -13.18 -4.83 -0.93
CA ASP A 221 -13.12 -3.96 0.24
C ASP A 221 -12.25 -2.73 -0.04
N GLN A 222 -11.08 -2.92 -0.67
CA GLN A 222 -10.21 -1.81 -1.09
C GLN A 222 -10.88 -0.91 -2.16
N THR A 223 -11.71 -1.49 -3.04
CA THR A 223 -12.54 -0.71 -3.97
C THR A 223 -13.59 0.10 -3.22
N LEU A 224 -14.29 -0.49 -2.25
CA LEU A 224 -15.35 0.15 -1.47
C LEU A 224 -14.82 1.33 -0.65
N VAL A 225 -13.68 1.18 0.02
CA VAL A 225 -13.03 2.25 0.78
C VAL A 225 -12.67 3.44 -0.11
N ASN A 226 -12.39 3.20 -1.40
CA ASN A 226 -12.04 4.23 -2.37
C ASN A 226 -13.20 4.70 -3.26
N GLU A 227 -14.40 4.11 -3.16
CA GLU A 227 -15.48 4.28 -4.13
C GLU A 227 -15.83 5.76 -4.36
N ALA A 228 -15.93 6.54 -3.29
CA ALA A 228 -16.26 7.96 -3.38
C ALA A 228 -15.20 8.75 -4.16
N ARG A 229 -13.91 8.46 -3.96
CA ARG A 229 -12.80 9.11 -4.67
C ARG A 229 -12.76 8.65 -6.13
N PHE A 230 -12.97 7.35 -6.36
CA PHE A 230 -12.91 6.75 -7.68
C PHE A 230 -14.03 7.23 -8.59
N ARG A 231 -15.23 7.46 -8.03
CA ARG A 231 -16.39 8.01 -8.75
C ARG A 231 -16.12 9.39 -9.35
N ASP A 232 -15.29 10.20 -8.69
CA ASP A 232 -14.96 11.56 -9.09
C ASP A 232 -13.90 11.61 -10.20
N ILE A 233 -13.06 10.58 -10.35
CA ILE A 233 -11.98 10.54 -11.35
C ILE A 233 -12.40 9.68 -12.54
N VAL A 234 -12.63 10.29 -13.70
CA VAL A 234 -13.26 9.64 -14.87
C VAL A 234 -12.60 8.33 -15.31
N PRO A 235 -11.27 8.26 -15.56
CA PRO A 235 -10.62 7.00 -15.94
C PRO A 235 -10.66 5.95 -14.82
N THR A 236 -10.53 6.37 -13.57
CA THR A 236 -10.56 5.48 -12.40
C THR A 236 -11.95 4.87 -12.20
N ARG A 237 -13.01 5.68 -12.30
CA ARG A 237 -14.40 5.22 -12.30
C ARG A 237 -14.64 4.16 -13.38
N LYS A 238 -14.17 4.41 -14.61
CA LYS A 238 -14.36 3.47 -15.72
C LYS A 238 -13.69 2.12 -15.46
N LEU A 239 -12.52 2.12 -14.82
CA LEU A 239 -11.76 0.91 -14.53
C LEU A 239 -12.32 0.14 -13.33
N PHE A 240 -12.50 0.81 -12.20
CA PHE A 240 -12.81 0.17 -10.91
C PHE A 240 -14.28 0.17 -10.53
N LEU A 241 -15.12 0.96 -11.21
CA LEU A 241 -16.56 1.00 -10.98
C LEU A 241 -17.32 0.70 -12.28
N PRO A 242 -17.11 -0.48 -12.91
CA PRO A 242 -17.89 -0.88 -14.07
C PRO A 242 -19.38 -0.86 -13.73
N ASP A 243 -20.21 -0.32 -14.62
CA ASP A 243 -21.63 -0.07 -14.38
C ASP A 243 -21.94 0.83 -13.16
N GLY A 244 -20.96 1.61 -12.70
CA GLY A 244 -21.09 2.57 -11.61
C GLY A 244 -21.04 1.98 -10.20
N LYS A 245 -20.62 0.73 -10.06
CA LYS A 245 -20.52 0.00 -8.79
C LYS A 245 -19.21 -0.77 -8.66
N PRO A 246 -18.71 -1.05 -7.44
CA PRO A 246 -17.58 -1.94 -7.26
C PRO A 246 -17.81 -3.32 -7.89
N PRO A 247 -16.76 -4.04 -8.34
CA PRO A 247 -16.88 -5.39 -8.88
C PRO A 247 -17.26 -6.39 -7.79
N GLU A 248 -18.19 -7.31 -8.04
CA GLU A 248 -18.64 -8.29 -7.03
C GLU A 248 -17.59 -9.39 -6.80
N VAL A 249 -17.53 -9.92 -5.57
CA VAL A 249 -16.68 -11.08 -5.25
C VAL A 249 -17.07 -12.27 -6.13
N GLY A 250 -16.08 -12.94 -6.71
CA GLY A 250 -16.25 -14.02 -7.68
C GLY A 250 -16.40 -13.56 -9.14
N ALA A 251 -16.58 -12.26 -9.40
CA ALA A 251 -16.57 -11.73 -10.76
C ALA A 251 -15.16 -11.80 -11.36
N THR A 252 -15.07 -11.77 -12.70
CA THR A 252 -13.79 -11.62 -13.39
C THR A 252 -13.51 -10.14 -13.62
N PHE A 253 -12.43 -9.63 -13.02
CA PHE A 253 -11.92 -8.27 -13.29
C PHE A 253 -10.88 -8.31 -14.40
N ARG A 254 -10.96 -7.39 -15.36
CA ARG A 254 -10.02 -7.27 -16.49
C ARG A 254 -9.49 -5.85 -16.59
N ASN A 255 -8.24 -5.73 -17.04
CA ASN A 255 -7.59 -4.44 -17.25
C ASN A 255 -6.82 -4.44 -18.59
N PRO A 256 -7.53 -4.38 -19.73
CA PRO A 256 -6.90 -4.40 -21.05
C PRO A 256 -5.98 -3.20 -21.28
N ASP A 257 -6.28 -2.04 -20.70
CA ASP A 257 -5.44 -0.84 -20.79
C ASP A 257 -4.06 -1.06 -20.14
N LEU A 258 -4.01 -1.75 -18.99
CA LEU A 258 -2.75 -2.11 -18.35
C LEU A 258 -2.02 -3.21 -19.15
N ALA A 259 -2.74 -4.17 -19.70
CA ALA A 259 -2.15 -5.18 -20.58
C ALA A 259 -1.45 -4.52 -21.78
N ASP A 260 -2.10 -3.56 -22.45
CA ASP A 260 -1.52 -2.76 -23.53
C ASP A 260 -0.33 -1.93 -23.07
N THR A 261 -0.42 -1.32 -21.88
CA THR A 261 0.69 -0.57 -21.30
C THR A 261 1.90 -1.45 -21.05
N TYR A 262 1.71 -2.66 -20.50
CA TYR A 262 2.77 -3.64 -20.31
C TYR A 262 3.32 -4.18 -21.64
N ARG A 263 2.49 -4.36 -22.68
CA ARG A 263 2.98 -4.72 -24.03
C ARG A 263 3.89 -3.64 -24.61
N GLU A 264 3.51 -2.38 -24.50
CA GLU A 264 4.33 -1.28 -25.00
C GLU A 264 5.62 -1.10 -24.17
N LEU A 265 5.57 -1.30 -22.85
CA LEU A 265 6.76 -1.35 -21.99
C LEU A 265 7.68 -2.51 -22.36
N ALA A 266 7.15 -3.71 -22.58
CA ALA A 266 7.90 -4.87 -23.03
C ALA A 266 8.59 -4.59 -24.38
N LYS A 267 7.91 -3.89 -25.30
CA LYS A 267 8.44 -3.56 -26.63
C LYS A 267 9.47 -2.43 -26.64
N ARG A 268 9.26 -1.39 -25.84
CA ARG A 268 10.02 -0.12 -25.91
C ARG A 268 11.00 0.07 -24.75
N GLY A 269 10.91 -0.78 -23.72
CA GLY A 269 11.63 -0.64 -22.46
C GLY A 269 11.15 0.55 -21.62
N THR A 270 11.81 0.73 -20.47
CA THR A 270 11.48 1.78 -19.48
C THR A 270 11.67 3.20 -20.00
N LYS A 271 12.49 3.40 -21.04
CA LYS A 271 12.64 4.71 -21.71
C LYS A 271 11.33 5.27 -22.24
N TRP A 272 10.38 4.42 -22.62
CA TRP A 272 9.06 4.91 -23.03
C TRP A 272 8.30 5.61 -21.89
N PHE A 273 8.53 5.16 -20.65
CA PHE A 273 7.98 5.79 -19.44
C PHE A 273 8.78 7.05 -19.05
N TYR A 274 10.11 6.96 -18.96
CA TYR A 274 10.91 8.07 -18.40
C TYR A 274 11.28 9.16 -19.42
N GLU A 275 11.46 8.81 -20.69
CA GLU A 275 11.94 9.71 -21.75
C GLU A 275 10.92 9.87 -22.90
N GLY A 276 9.77 9.20 -22.80
CA GLY A 276 8.83 9.03 -23.90
C GLY A 276 7.40 9.44 -23.60
N ARG A 277 6.52 9.07 -24.53
CA ARG A 277 5.11 9.45 -24.55
C ARG A 277 4.35 9.07 -23.27
N LEU A 278 4.67 7.94 -22.63
CA LEU A 278 3.96 7.55 -21.40
C LEU A 278 4.30 8.51 -20.25
N GLY A 279 5.56 8.96 -20.13
CA GLY A 279 5.94 9.98 -19.16
C GLY A 279 5.21 11.31 -19.37
N GLU A 280 5.05 11.74 -20.63
CA GLU A 280 4.26 12.93 -20.94
C GLU A 280 2.78 12.77 -20.55
N GLU A 281 2.20 11.58 -20.74
CA GLU A 281 0.82 11.27 -20.35
C GLU A 281 0.65 11.27 -18.82
N VAL A 282 1.62 10.73 -18.08
CA VAL A 282 1.70 10.81 -16.62
C VAL A 282 1.76 12.27 -16.17
N ALA A 283 2.74 13.03 -16.65
CA ALA A 283 2.91 14.44 -16.28
C ALA A 283 1.66 15.28 -16.60
N ARG A 284 1.02 15.06 -17.76
CA ARG A 284 -0.25 15.72 -18.09
C ARG A 284 -1.39 15.35 -17.14
N THR A 285 -1.51 14.07 -16.77
CA THR A 285 -2.54 13.61 -15.82
C THR A 285 -2.35 14.23 -14.45
N VAL A 286 -1.09 14.31 -13.99
CA VAL A 286 -0.73 14.95 -12.71
C VAL A 286 -1.03 16.46 -12.74
N ALA A 287 -0.61 17.16 -13.80
CA ALA A 287 -0.82 18.60 -13.93
C ALA A 287 -2.28 19.00 -14.21
N LYS A 288 -3.06 18.10 -14.83
CA LYS A 288 -4.47 18.30 -15.16
C LYS A 288 -5.28 17.05 -14.81
N PRO A 289 -5.59 16.83 -13.52
CA PRO A 289 -6.32 15.66 -13.08
C PRO A 289 -7.67 15.51 -13.82
N PRO A 290 -8.01 14.31 -14.33
CA PRO A 290 -9.22 14.06 -15.13
C PRO A 290 -10.46 13.88 -14.24
N VAL A 291 -10.83 14.94 -13.52
CA VAL A 291 -11.98 14.98 -12.62
C VAL A 291 -13.27 15.15 -13.42
N ASP A 292 -14.33 14.49 -12.99
CA ASP A 292 -15.67 14.73 -13.53
C ASP A 292 -16.13 16.16 -13.22
N HIS A 293 -16.60 16.88 -14.24
CA HIS A 293 -17.15 18.25 -14.09
C HIS A 293 -18.28 18.37 -13.06
N ALA A 294 -18.98 17.27 -12.76
CA ALA A 294 -20.05 17.23 -11.76
C ALA A 294 -19.54 16.93 -10.34
N ALA A 295 -18.26 16.55 -10.17
CA ALA A 295 -17.69 16.26 -8.87
C ALA A 295 -17.44 17.56 -8.08
N THR A 296 -17.69 17.51 -6.77
CA THR A 296 -17.45 18.64 -5.85
C THR A 296 -16.09 18.58 -5.17
N ARG A 297 -15.35 17.48 -5.36
CA ARG A 297 -14.02 17.28 -4.77
C ARG A 297 -13.01 18.25 -5.36
N ILE A 298 -12.24 18.89 -4.47
CA ILE A 298 -11.09 19.70 -4.86
C ILE A 298 -9.90 18.78 -5.12
N VAL A 299 -9.55 18.57 -6.39
CA VAL A 299 -8.38 17.79 -6.81
C VAL A 299 -7.32 18.76 -7.33
N ARG A 300 -6.29 18.99 -6.51
CA ARG A 300 -5.26 19.99 -6.82
C ARG A 300 -4.34 19.49 -7.94
N PRO A 301 -3.94 20.35 -8.90
CA PRO A 301 -2.97 19.97 -9.93
C PRO A 301 -1.59 19.77 -9.29
N GLY A 302 -0.83 18.81 -9.84
CA GLY A 302 0.53 18.54 -9.42
C GLY A 302 1.58 19.38 -10.12
N LEU A 303 2.81 19.24 -9.64
CA LEU A 303 3.97 20.00 -10.11
C LEU A 303 4.92 19.21 -11.02
N MET A 304 4.63 17.93 -11.24
CA MET A 304 5.45 17.05 -12.05
C MET A 304 5.44 17.45 -13.53
N GLU A 305 6.63 17.50 -14.12
CA GLU A 305 6.85 17.73 -15.53
C GLU A 305 7.61 16.55 -16.15
N ALA A 306 7.56 16.41 -17.48
CA ALA A 306 8.24 15.32 -18.19
C ALA A 306 9.77 15.28 -17.92
N ARG A 307 10.38 16.43 -17.64
CA ARG A 307 11.81 16.50 -17.28
C ARG A 307 12.12 15.89 -15.91
N ASP A 308 11.17 15.88 -14.98
CA ASP A 308 11.36 15.25 -13.67
C ASP A 308 11.40 13.72 -13.85
N LEU A 309 10.51 13.17 -14.69
CA LEU A 309 10.55 11.76 -15.10
C LEU A 309 11.87 11.41 -15.81
N ALA A 310 12.31 12.22 -16.77
CA ALA A 310 13.55 11.98 -17.51
C ALA A 310 14.80 12.02 -16.62
N ALA A 311 14.76 12.80 -15.52
CA ALA A 311 15.85 12.90 -14.55
C ALA A 311 15.85 11.78 -13.50
N TYR A 312 14.73 11.07 -13.32
CA TYR A 312 14.58 10.06 -12.28
C TYR A 312 15.56 8.88 -12.46
N ARG A 313 16.19 8.45 -11.38
CA ARG A 313 17.04 7.25 -11.35
C ARG A 313 16.79 6.50 -10.05
N ALA A 314 16.59 5.18 -10.15
CA ALA A 314 16.69 4.30 -8.99
C ALA A 314 18.15 4.20 -8.53
N LEU A 315 18.36 3.94 -7.24
CA LEU A 315 19.66 4.01 -6.59
C LEU A 315 20.05 2.67 -5.97
N MET A 316 21.34 2.33 -6.06
CA MET A 316 21.92 1.28 -5.22
C MET A 316 22.37 1.92 -3.92
N ARG A 317 21.90 1.39 -2.79
CA ARG A 317 22.32 1.81 -1.45
C ARG A 317 22.94 0.65 -0.68
N LYS A 318 23.73 0.98 0.35
CA LYS A 318 24.24 0.00 1.31
C LYS A 318 23.14 -0.28 2.34
N ALA A 319 22.75 -1.55 2.49
CA ALA A 319 21.74 -1.94 3.48
C ALA A 319 22.16 -1.53 4.90
N THR A 320 21.18 -1.21 5.76
CA THR A 320 21.45 -1.10 7.20
C THR A 320 21.80 -2.47 7.76
N HIS A 321 22.51 -2.49 8.88
CA HIS A 321 22.94 -3.73 9.52
C HIS A 321 22.99 -3.53 11.03
N VAL A 322 22.35 -4.43 11.77
CA VAL A 322 22.53 -4.59 13.21
C VAL A 322 22.69 -6.07 13.54
N SER A 323 23.40 -6.37 14.63
CA SER A 323 23.43 -7.73 15.19
C SER A 323 22.40 -7.84 16.32
N TYR A 324 21.54 -8.84 16.25
CA TYR A 324 20.55 -9.12 17.28
C TYR A 324 20.62 -10.59 17.69
N ARG A 325 21.08 -10.84 18.92
CA ARG A 325 21.16 -12.19 19.53
C ARG A 325 21.80 -13.25 18.62
N GLY A 326 22.93 -12.91 18.00
CA GLY A 326 23.68 -13.81 17.10
C GLY A 326 23.13 -13.92 15.67
N THR A 327 22.15 -13.07 15.31
CA THR A 327 21.62 -12.95 13.94
C THR A 327 21.94 -11.58 13.37
N ASP A 328 22.38 -11.53 12.11
CA ASP A 328 22.52 -10.27 11.37
C ASP A 328 21.16 -9.87 10.78
N VAL A 329 20.72 -8.66 11.09
CA VAL A 329 19.47 -8.09 10.59
C VAL A 329 19.81 -6.95 9.65
N TYR A 330 19.38 -7.11 8.40
CA TYR A 330 19.57 -6.11 7.34
C TYR A 330 18.25 -5.45 6.98
N GLY A 331 18.31 -4.16 6.65
CA GLY A 331 17.15 -3.41 6.21
C GLY A 331 17.50 -2.35 5.18
N MET A 332 16.48 -1.62 4.76
CA MET A 332 16.66 -0.48 3.87
C MET A 332 17.26 0.70 4.62
N PRO A 333 18.28 1.37 4.05
CA PRO A 333 18.76 2.63 4.58
C PRO A 333 17.79 3.78 4.25
N PRO A 334 18.02 4.99 4.80
CA PRO A 334 17.42 6.21 4.29
C PRO A 334 17.51 6.30 2.77
N SER A 335 16.47 6.74 2.06
CA SER A 335 15.28 7.49 2.53
C SER A 335 14.21 6.68 3.28
N SER A 336 14.31 5.35 3.36
CA SER A 336 13.44 4.53 4.21
C SER A 336 13.83 4.65 5.69
N SER A 337 12.83 4.72 6.58
CA SER A 337 13.07 4.61 8.03
C SER A 337 13.08 3.18 8.56
N GLY A 338 12.71 2.19 7.74
CA GLY A 338 12.46 0.82 8.22
C GLY A 338 13.70 0.17 8.82
N GLY A 339 14.82 0.19 8.08
CA GLY A 339 16.05 -0.45 8.52
C GLY A 339 16.73 0.24 9.70
N SER A 340 16.57 1.56 9.83
CA SER A 340 17.10 2.34 10.95
C SER A 340 16.24 2.16 12.21
N THR A 341 14.92 2.35 12.13
CA THR A 341 14.04 2.33 13.32
C THR A 341 13.87 0.93 13.88
N VAL A 342 13.71 -0.10 13.03
CA VAL A 342 13.69 -1.49 13.51
C VAL A 342 15.07 -1.89 14.03
N GLY A 343 16.13 -1.47 13.35
CA GLY A 343 17.51 -1.74 13.78
C GLY A 343 17.79 -1.16 15.17
N GLU A 344 17.42 0.10 15.40
CA GLU A 344 17.56 0.77 16.70
C GLU A 344 16.74 0.07 17.79
N ALA A 345 15.46 -0.23 17.55
CA ALA A 345 14.63 -0.93 18.51
C ALA A 345 15.22 -2.31 18.89
N LEU A 346 15.75 -3.06 17.93
CA LEU A 346 16.45 -4.32 18.18
C LEU A 346 17.76 -4.13 18.96
N SER A 347 18.53 -3.09 18.65
CA SER A 347 19.74 -2.74 19.40
C SER A 347 19.41 -2.40 20.86
N ILE A 348 18.35 -1.61 21.12
CA ILE A 348 17.88 -1.31 22.48
C ILE A 348 17.46 -2.60 23.19
N LEU A 349 16.67 -3.44 22.51
CA LEU A 349 16.19 -4.73 23.04
C LEU A 349 17.31 -5.74 23.34
N SER A 350 18.50 -5.57 22.75
CA SER A 350 19.65 -6.44 23.03
C SER A 350 20.17 -6.32 24.46
N ASN A 351 19.78 -5.24 25.17
CA ASN A 351 20.14 -5.01 26.57
C ASN A 351 19.23 -5.75 27.57
N PHE A 352 18.11 -6.31 27.10
CA PHE A 352 17.12 -6.98 27.95
C PHE A 352 17.09 -8.48 27.68
N ARG A 353 16.57 -9.27 28.63
CA ARG A 353 16.26 -10.69 28.40
C ARG A 353 14.78 -10.82 28.07
N LEU A 354 14.46 -11.28 26.86
CA LEU A 354 13.10 -11.62 26.47
C LEU A 354 12.83 -13.09 26.76
N ASP A 355 11.88 -13.40 27.65
CA ASP A 355 11.48 -14.77 27.96
C ASP A 355 10.06 -15.03 27.43
N ARG A 356 9.90 -16.04 26.57
CA ARG A 356 8.58 -16.39 26.02
C ARG A 356 7.61 -16.91 27.10
N ARG A 357 8.12 -17.29 28.27
CA ARG A 357 7.32 -17.68 29.44
C ARG A 357 6.77 -16.47 30.20
N ASP A 358 7.32 -15.29 29.96
CA ASP A 358 6.84 -14.01 30.48
C ASP A 358 6.53 -13.04 29.32
N PRO A 359 5.45 -13.29 28.56
CA PRO A 359 5.11 -12.48 27.40
C PRO A 359 4.75 -11.04 27.77
N VAL A 360 4.31 -10.77 29.00
CA VAL A 360 3.94 -9.43 29.45
C VAL A 360 5.19 -8.56 29.53
N THR A 361 6.22 -9.01 30.25
CA THR A 361 7.49 -8.28 30.35
C THR A 361 8.19 -8.18 28.99
N ALA A 362 8.14 -9.23 28.18
CA ALA A 362 8.73 -9.21 26.84
C ALA A 362 8.04 -8.17 25.92
N LEU A 363 6.70 -8.09 25.95
CA LEU A 363 5.94 -7.09 25.21
C LEU A 363 6.17 -5.69 25.74
N HIS A 364 6.29 -5.52 27.06
CA HIS A 364 6.64 -4.25 27.69
C HIS A 364 7.95 -3.70 27.11
N TYR A 365 9.04 -4.47 27.16
CA TYR A 365 10.32 -4.03 26.60
C TYR A 365 10.25 -3.75 25.09
N TYR A 366 9.52 -4.58 24.34
CA TYR A 366 9.31 -4.34 22.90
C TYR A 366 8.61 -3.00 22.64
N LEU A 367 7.53 -2.70 23.38
CA LEU A 367 6.77 -1.47 23.24
C LEU A 367 7.59 -0.24 23.65
N GLU A 368 8.30 -0.31 24.77
CA GLU A 368 9.14 0.81 25.26
C GLU A 368 10.32 1.08 24.32
N ALA A 369 11.03 0.05 23.86
CA ALA A 369 12.10 0.20 22.87
C ALA A 369 11.58 0.78 21.55
N SER A 370 10.40 0.35 21.10
CA SER A 370 9.76 0.90 19.91
C SER A 370 9.43 2.38 20.10
N LYS A 371 8.83 2.80 21.24
CA LYS A 371 8.53 4.21 21.51
C LYS A 371 9.75 5.10 21.36
N LEU A 372 10.90 4.67 21.90
CA LEU A 372 12.16 5.40 21.83
C LEU A 372 12.66 5.52 20.39
N ALA A 373 12.75 4.39 19.67
CA ALA A 373 13.20 4.38 18.28
C ALA A 373 12.28 5.19 17.34
N TYR A 374 10.96 5.20 17.60
CA TYR A 374 10.03 6.03 16.86
C TYR A 374 10.18 7.53 17.21
N ALA A 375 10.53 7.89 18.45
CA ALA A 375 10.84 9.29 18.78
C ALA A 375 12.09 9.77 18.02
N ASP A 376 13.13 8.93 17.96
CA ASP A 376 14.36 9.20 17.20
C ASP A 376 14.10 9.27 15.69
N ARG A 377 13.27 8.37 15.16
CA ARG A 377 12.74 8.45 13.78
C ARG A 377 12.13 9.81 13.48
N GLY A 378 11.21 10.27 14.32
CA GLY A 378 10.50 11.54 14.13
C GLY A 378 11.41 12.77 14.17
N ARG A 379 12.61 12.64 14.77
CA ARG A 379 13.58 13.74 14.92
C ARG A 379 14.66 13.75 13.84
N TYR A 380 15.17 12.59 13.43
CA TYR A 380 16.42 12.49 12.67
C TYR A 380 16.27 11.97 11.24
N LEU A 381 15.24 11.18 10.95
CA LEU A 381 15.15 10.50 9.66
C LEU A 381 14.54 11.39 8.57
N GLY A 382 15.07 11.23 7.35
CA GLY A 382 14.70 11.95 6.14
C GLY A 382 15.48 11.41 4.93
N ASP A 383 15.42 12.10 3.79
CA ASP A 383 16.27 11.77 2.64
C ASP A 383 17.73 12.10 2.94
N ALA A 384 18.59 11.08 3.02
CA ALA A 384 20.02 11.24 3.31
C ALA A 384 20.77 12.02 2.21
N ASP A 385 20.18 12.19 1.02
CA ASP A 385 20.75 13.04 -0.04
C ASP A 385 20.41 14.54 0.19
N LYS A 386 19.62 14.86 1.22
CA LYS A 386 19.15 16.22 1.58
C LYS A 386 19.46 16.64 3.00
N VAL A 387 19.41 15.70 3.95
CA VAL A 387 19.64 15.96 5.37
C VAL A 387 20.66 14.99 5.94
N ASP A 388 21.41 15.46 6.93
CA ASP A 388 22.37 14.61 7.62
C ASP A 388 21.63 13.67 8.57
N VAL A 389 21.65 12.38 8.24
CA VAL A 389 21.06 11.32 9.05
C VAL A 389 22.19 10.63 9.81
N PRO A 390 22.25 10.71 11.16
CA PRO A 390 23.30 10.10 11.97
C PRO A 390 23.08 8.58 12.11
N LEU A 391 23.06 7.88 10.97
CA LEU A 391 22.63 6.48 10.86
C LEU A 391 23.56 5.52 11.61
N GLU A 392 24.88 5.72 11.50
CA GLU A 392 25.86 4.88 12.20
C GLU A 392 25.69 5.00 13.72
N GLU A 393 25.41 6.22 14.19
CA GLU A 393 25.21 6.52 15.60
C GLU A 393 23.89 5.98 16.14
N ILE A 394 22.77 6.18 15.42
CA ILE A 394 21.45 5.62 15.74
C ILE A 394 21.50 4.09 15.85
N LEU A 395 22.29 3.43 15.00
CA LEU A 395 22.42 1.97 15.00
C LEU A 395 23.52 1.45 15.93
N SER A 396 24.23 2.33 16.64
CA SER A 396 25.36 1.97 17.48
C SER A 396 24.92 1.28 18.78
N SER A 397 25.76 0.37 19.28
CA SER A 397 25.53 -0.25 20.58
C SER A 397 25.62 0.74 21.75
N GLY A 398 26.38 1.83 21.59
CA GLY A 398 26.52 2.88 22.59
C GLY A 398 25.23 3.64 22.78
N PHE A 399 24.67 4.17 21.69
CA PHE A 399 23.39 4.84 21.71
C PHE A 399 22.28 3.93 22.24
N ALA A 400 22.23 2.68 21.78
CA ALA A 400 21.24 1.70 22.25
C ALA A 400 21.29 1.43 23.76
N ARG A 401 22.48 1.43 24.39
CA ARG A 401 22.62 1.29 25.85
C ARG A 401 22.08 2.50 26.59
N GLU A 402 22.40 3.69 26.13
CA GLU A 402 21.89 4.94 26.71
C GLU A 402 20.36 5.00 26.64
N ARG A 403 19.79 4.66 25.48
CA ARG A 403 18.33 4.60 25.29
C ARG A 403 17.69 3.51 26.17
N ALA A 404 18.32 2.35 26.33
CA ALA A 404 17.81 1.26 27.17
C ALA A 404 17.66 1.67 28.65
N CYS A 405 18.49 2.57 29.17
CA CYS A 405 18.39 3.05 30.56
C CYS A 405 17.11 3.85 30.86
N LEU A 406 16.37 4.27 29.83
CA LEU A 406 15.09 4.97 29.99
C LEU A 406 13.91 4.00 30.21
N ILE A 407 14.11 2.70 29.95
CA ILE A 407 13.07 1.69 30.07
C ILE A 407 13.04 1.16 31.51
N LYS A 408 11.99 1.54 32.25
CA LYS A 408 11.71 0.98 33.57
C LYS A 408 11.04 -0.39 33.43
N PRO A 409 11.37 -1.39 34.24
CA PRO A 409 10.80 -2.74 34.11
C PRO A 409 9.32 -2.83 34.49
N ASP A 410 8.83 -1.93 35.34
CA ASP A 410 7.51 -1.97 35.99
C ASP A 410 6.64 -0.74 35.69
N GLU A 411 7.10 0.15 34.80
CA GLU A 411 6.42 1.40 34.47
C GLU A 411 6.55 1.70 32.97
N ALA A 412 5.42 1.89 32.29
CA ALA A 412 5.39 2.30 30.89
C ALA A 412 5.61 3.80 30.76
N ALA A 413 6.50 4.23 29.85
CA ALA A 413 6.70 5.64 29.58
C ALA A 413 5.44 6.27 28.98
N ALA A 414 5.10 7.47 29.48
CA ALA A 414 4.04 8.28 28.91
C ALA A 414 4.46 8.77 27.51
N ALA A 415 3.67 8.42 26.50
CA ALA A 415 3.89 8.88 25.13
C ALA A 415 3.30 10.28 24.91
N PRO A 416 3.91 11.13 24.05
CA PRO A 416 5.11 10.83 23.28
C PRO A 416 6.39 10.96 24.12
N VAL A 417 7.38 10.11 23.86
CA VAL A 417 8.68 10.14 24.55
C VAL A 417 9.66 11.05 23.81
N PRO A 418 10.66 11.64 24.49
CA PRO A 418 11.69 12.43 23.83
C PRO A 418 12.69 11.60 22.99
N PRO A 419 13.24 12.16 21.91
CA PRO A 419 14.38 11.58 21.20
C PRO A 419 15.66 11.63 22.05
N GLY A 420 16.59 10.72 21.78
CA GLY A 420 17.95 10.73 22.31
C GLY A 420 18.87 11.67 21.53
N SER A 421 20.17 11.67 21.87
CA SER A 421 21.21 12.41 21.15
C SER A 421 22.22 11.44 20.52
N PRO A 422 22.15 11.15 19.21
CA PRO A 422 23.12 10.29 18.53
C PRO A 422 24.38 11.08 18.17
N ASP A 423 25.13 11.54 19.18
CA ASP A 423 26.28 12.46 19.05
C ASP A 423 27.66 11.79 19.08
N GLY A 424 27.71 10.45 19.17
CA GLY A 424 28.94 9.67 19.24
C GLY A 424 29.60 9.61 20.62
N SER A 425 29.03 10.25 21.65
CA SER A 425 29.56 10.27 23.01
C SER A 425 28.53 9.76 24.04
N TYR A 426 28.44 8.43 24.16
CA TYR A 426 27.44 7.77 24.99
C TYR A 426 27.95 7.48 26.40
N GLU A 427 27.40 8.16 27.39
CA GLU A 427 27.56 7.80 28.80
C GLU A 427 26.48 6.80 29.24
N PRO A 428 26.65 6.08 30.36
CA PRO A 428 25.74 5.00 30.74
C PRO A 428 24.27 5.43 30.88
N CYS A 429 24.00 6.67 31.31
CA CYS A 429 22.64 7.18 31.54
C CYS A 429 22.59 8.71 31.35
N VAL A 430 22.48 9.19 30.10
CA VAL A 430 22.26 10.62 29.82
C VAL A 430 20.75 10.93 29.78
N PRO A 431 20.28 12.04 30.37
CA PRO A 431 18.90 12.49 30.21
C PRO A 431 18.57 12.73 28.73
N PRO A 432 17.41 12.27 28.22
CA PRO A 432 17.05 12.45 26.82
C PRO A 432 16.85 13.93 26.48
N GLY A 433 16.97 14.28 25.21
CA GLY A 433 16.69 15.64 24.73
C GLY A 433 15.23 16.04 25.01
N THR A 434 14.91 17.33 25.05
CA THR A 434 13.56 17.77 25.46
C THR A 434 12.60 18.04 24.29
N GLN A 435 13.07 17.90 23.04
CA GLN A 435 12.30 18.26 21.86
C GLN A 435 11.68 17.04 21.19
N THR A 436 10.36 16.89 21.31
CA THR A 436 9.62 15.84 20.63
C THR A 436 8.85 16.41 19.44
N ARG A 437 8.96 15.76 18.28
CA ARG A 437 8.10 16.05 17.11
C ARG A 437 7.00 15.00 17.03
N ALA A 438 5.77 15.43 16.72
CA ALA A 438 4.72 14.49 16.40
C ALA A 438 5.11 13.67 15.16
N LEU A 439 4.92 12.34 15.23
CA LEU A 439 5.05 11.49 14.06
C LEU A 439 4.02 11.91 13.02
N ALA A 440 4.43 11.95 11.75
CA ALA A 440 3.47 12.00 10.66
C ALA A 440 2.58 10.76 10.73
N PHE A 441 1.31 10.92 10.37
CA PHE A 441 0.38 9.79 10.30
C PHE A 441 0.85 8.81 9.21
N GLU A 442 1.01 7.54 9.57
CA GLU A 442 1.31 6.44 8.65
C GLU A 442 0.08 5.55 8.51
N GLY A 443 -0.28 5.21 7.28
CA GLY A 443 -1.37 4.28 6.99
C GLY A 443 -0.96 2.81 7.18
N PRO A 444 -1.91 1.88 7.41
CA PRO A 444 -1.63 0.45 7.58
C PRO A 444 -1.28 -0.29 6.27
N GLN A 445 -1.03 0.42 5.18
CA GLN A 445 -0.95 -0.13 3.83
C GLN A 445 0.47 -0.34 3.31
N THR A 446 0.55 -1.21 2.30
CA THR A 446 1.59 -1.49 1.29
C THR A 446 1.57 -3.00 1.02
N THR A 447 2.08 -3.50 -0.11
CA THR A 447 2.29 -4.94 -0.30
C THR A 447 3.76 -5.33 -0.21
N HIS A 448 4.00 -6.56 0.22
CA HIS A 448 5.34 -7.11 0.38
C HIS A 448 5.41 -8.51 -0.21
N LEU A 449 6.56 -8.81 -0.82
CA LEU A 449 6.86 -10.13 -1.33
C LEU A 449 8.28 -10.56 -0.99
N ASN A 450 8.46 -11.87 -0.84
CA ASN A 450 9.75 -12.51 -0.68
C ASN A 450 9.94 -13.59 -1.73
N VAL A 451 11.13 -13.66 -2.29
CA VAL A 451 11.52 -14.72 -3.22
C VAL A 451 12.89 -15.24 -2.84
N ALA A 452 13.03 -16.57 -2.77
CA ALA A 452 14.30 -17.25 -2.66
C ALA A 452 14.47 -18.22 -3.85
N ASP A 453 15.65 -18.29 -4.45
CA ASP A 453 15.93 -19.18 -5.57
C ASP A 453 16.83 -20.37 -5.19
N LYS A 454 17.02 -21.31 -6.13
CA LYS A 454 17.87 -22.49 -5.94
C LYS A 454 19.35 -22.20 -5.75
N TRP A 455 19.81 -20.99 -6.06
CA TRP A 455 21.20 -20.56 -5.88
C TRP A 455 21.42 -19.90 -4.51
N GLY A 456 20.36 -19.73 -3.74
CA GLY A 456 20.39 -19.14 -2.40
C GLY A 456 20.20 -17.63 -2.38
N ASN A 457 19.94 -16.99 -3.52
CA ASN A 457 19.65 -15.56 -3.52
C ASN A 457 18.28 -15.32 -2.91
N VAL A 458 18.13 -14.20 -2.19
CA VAL A 458 16.87 -13.83 -1.55
C VAL A 458 16.55 -12.36 -1.83
N VAL A 459 15.33 -12.09 -2.27
CA VAL A 459 14.79 -10.74 -2.43
C VAL A 459 13.66 -10.55 -1.44
N ALA A 460 13.72 -9.50 -0.63
CA ALA A 460 12.58 -8.95 0.09
C ALA A 460 12.19 -7.63 -0.58
N TYR A 461 10.98 -7.55 -1.12
CA TYR A 461 10.53 -6.42 -1.93
C TYR A 461 9.23 -5.85 -1.38
N THR A 462 9.27 -4.57 -1.02
CA THR A 462 8.11 -3.77 -0.64
C THR A 462 7.81 -2.78 -1.76
N ILE A 463 6.59 -2.78 -2.30
CA ILE A 463 6.12 -1.87 -3.37
C ILE A 463 4.84 -1.18 -2.93
N SER A 464 4.77 0.14 -3.11
CA SER A 464 3.65 0.98 -2.66
C SER A 464 3.22 2.01 -3.70
N ILE A 465 2.03 2.56 -3.48
CA ILE A 465 1.55 3.83 -4.03
C ILE A 465 1.10 4.77 -2.89
N GLU A 466 1.73 4.63 -1.71
CA GLU A 466 1.45 5.23 -0.40
C GLU A 466 0.25 4.62 0.33
N GLN A 467 -0.98 4.94 -0.10
CA GLN A 467 -2.23 4.46 0.51
C GLN A 467 -3.03 3.62 -0.47
N PHE A 468 -4.04 2.89 0.03
CA PHE A 468 -5.00 2.20 -0.82
C PHE A 468 -5.60 3.16 -1.85
N GLY A 469 -5.37 2.86 -3.13
CA GLY A 469 -5.86 3.65 -4.26
C GLY A 469 -4.96 4.82 -4.64
N GLY A 470 -3.83 5.03 -3.94
CA GLY A 470 -2.87 6.10 -4.17
C GLY A 470 -3.55 7.47 -4.24
N SER A 471 -3.24 8.25 -5.27
CA SER A 471 -3.89 9.53 -5.56
C SER A 471 -5.32 9.43 -6.09
N ALA A 472 -5.81 8.22 -6.33
CA ALA A 472 -6.99 7.88 -7.14
C ALA A 472 -6.89 8.30 -8.62
N LEU A 473 -5.76 8.86 -9.07
CA LEU A 473 -5.57 9.24 -10.46
C LEU A 473 -5.11 8.06 -11.30
N THR A 474 -5.94 7.64 -12.25
CA THR A 474 -5.55 6.70 -13.30
C THR A 474 -5.13 7.48 -14.54
N VAL A 475 -3.98 7.12 -15.14
CA VAL A 475 -3.57 7.72 -16.42
C VAL A 475 -4.54 7.27 -17.52
N PRO A 476 -5.22 8.19 -18.24
CA PRO A 476 -6.24 7.82 -19.22
C PRO A 476 -5.73 6.83 -20.28
N GLY A 477 -6.42 5.70 -20.41
CA GLY A 477 -6.08 4.65 -21.38
C GLY A 477 -4.85 3.81 -21.05
N ARG A 478 -4.36 3.87 -19.79
CA ARG A 478 -3.15 3.13 -19.36
C ARG A 478 -3.37 2.14 -18.22
N GLY A 479 -4.50 2.22 -17.52
CA GLY A 479 -4.92 1.17 -16.60
C GLY A 479 -4.13 1.06 -15.29
N PHE A 480 -3.38 2.08 -14.86
CA PHE A 480 -2.69 2.07 -13.57
C PHE A 480 -2.93 3.35 -12.77
N LEU A 481 -2.95 3.20 -11.45
CA LEU A 481 -3.05 4.29 -10.48
C LEU A 481 -1.70 4.95 -10.25
N LEU A 482 -1.71 6.26 -9.98
CA LEU A 482 -0.57 7.05 -9.54
C LEU A 482 -0.54 7.14 -8.01
N ASN A 483 0.67 7.07 -7.45
CA ASN A 483 0.91 7.28 -6.01
C ASN A 483 0.47 8.64 -5.50
N ASN A 484 0.38 8.77 -4.19
CA ASN A 484 0.34 10.06 -3.49
C ASN A 484 1.49 10.19 -2.48
N GLU A 485 2.65 9.60 -2.79
CA GLU A 485 3.79 9.41 -1.88
C GLU A 485 4.33 10.71 -1.28
N LEU A 486 4.10 11.86 -1.92
CA LEU A 486 4.54 13.15 -1.37
C LEU A 486 3.74 13.57 -0.13
N THR A 487 2.65 12.88 0.22
CA THR A 487 1.94 13.10 1.49
C THR A 487 2.71 12.61 2.71
N ASP A 488 3.78 11.83 2.53
CA ASP A 488 4.72 11.48 3.61
C ASP A 488 5.56 12.69 4.05
N PHE A 489 5.64 13.74 3.23
CA PHE A 489 6.24 14.99 3.67
C PHE A 489 5.36 15.70 4.70
N SER A 490 6.01 16.42 5.61
CA SER A 490 5.31 17.33 6.52
C SER A 490 4.56 18.39 5.71
N LEU A 491 3.23 18.40 5.80
CA LEU A 491 2.40 19.36 5.05
C LEU A 491 2.59 20.81 5.51
N GLN A 492 3.17 21.01 6.70
CA GLN A 492 3.58 22.30 7.21
C GLN A 492 5.10 22.32 7.37
N PRO A 493 5.80 23.39 6.91
CA PRO A 493 7.21 23.55 7.20
C PRO A 493 7.46 23.73 8.71
N PRO A 494 8.62 23.30 9.22
CA PRO A 494 8.98 23.51 10.62
C PRO A 494 9.10 25.01 10.94
N PRO A 495 8.91 25.41 12.23
CA PRO A 495 9.14 26.79 12.65
C PRO A 495 10.58 27.25 12.34
N PRO A 496 10.82 28.57 12.11
CA PRO A 496 12.17 29.10 11.94
C PRO A 496 13.09 28.71 13.11
N GLY A 497 14.24 28.12 12.83
CA GLY A 497 15.22 27.70 13.83
C GLY A 497 15.05 26.28 14.39
N ALA A 498 13.98 25.56 14.03
CA ALA A 498 13.90 24.13 14.26
C ALA A 498 14.71 23.39 13.18
N PHE A 499 15.69 22.57 13.58
CA PHE A 499 16.35 21.62 12.68
C PHE A 499 15.31 20.59 12.22
N GLY A 500 14.73 20.81 11.05
CA GLY A 500 13.77 19.90 10.45
C GLY A 500 14.42 19.07 9.36
N SER A 501 14.16 17.76 9.41
CA SER A 501 14.12 16.93 8.21
C SER A 501 13.08 17.53 7.24
N GLY A 502 13.56 18.36 6.31
CA GLY A 502 12.87 18.70 5.08
C GLY A 502 13.28 17.66 4.05
N GLY A 503 12.29 16.99 3.46
CA GLY A 503 12.51 15.96 2.46
C GLY A 503 13.05 16.47 1.13
#